data_AF-A0A1H3EWT5-F1
#
_entry.id   AF-A0A1H3EWT5-F1
#
_cell.length_a   1.000
_cell.length_b   1.000
_cell.length_c   1.000
_cell.angle_alpha   90.00
_cell.angle_beta   90.00
_cell.angle_gamma   90.00
#
_symmetry.space_group_name_H-M   'P 1'
#
loop_
_entity.id
_entity.type
_entity.pdbx_description
1 polymer ?
#
loop_
_entity_poly.entity_id
_entity_poly.type
_entity_poly.pdbx_seq_one_letter_code
_entity_poly.pdbx_strand_id
1 'polypeptide(L)' 'MSLLVSIHSWLALLQLGGLLSQPLGQALAVIVGVGIVIIVGRIALKIAWRLVTIAALIVGVLLLLSFVGLSPL' A
#
# COMPACT_ATOMS: atom_id res chain seq x y z
N MET A 1 16.68 34.20 -19.06
CA MET A 1 17.02 33.30 -17.92
C MET A 1 15.97 32.19 -17.71
N SER A 2 14.66 32.48 -17.78
CA SER A 2 13.58 31.48 -17.65
C SER A 2 13.56 30.37 -18.71
N LEU A 3 13.91 30.68 -19.96
CA LEU A 3 13.93 29.70 -21.06
C LEU A 3 15.03 28.65 -20.88
N LEU A 4 16.17 29.03 -20.31
CA LEU A 4 17.28 28.11 -20.02
C LEU A 4 16.91 27.12 -18.91
N VAL A 5 16.21 27.60 -17.87
CA VAL A 5 15.69 26.74 -16.78
C VAL A 5 14.64 25.76 -17.30
N SER A 6 13.74 26.23 -18.18
CA SER A 6 12.75 25.37 -18.84
C SER A 6 13.44 24.24 -19.59
N ILE A 7 14.36 24.56 -20.52
CA ILE A 7 15.09 23.55 -21.31
C ILE A 7 15.86 22.56 -20.41
N HIS A 8 16.43 23.02 -19.30
CA HIS A 8 17.12 22.16 -18.34
C HIS A 8 16.19 21.13 -17.68
N SER A 9 14.95 21.51 -17.37
CA SER A 9 13.95 20.58 -16.81
C SER A 9 13.49 19.50 -17.82
N TRP A 10 13.46 19.84 -19.11
CA TRP A 10 13.19 18.88 -20.18
C TRP A 10 14.35 17.91 -20.40
N LEU A 11 15.60 18.40 -20.35
CA LEU A 11 16.79 17.54 -20.40
C LEU A 11 16.89 16.61 -19.19
N ALA A 12 16.51 17.08 -17.99
CA ALA A 12 16.49 16.25 -16.79
C ALA A 12 15.51 15.08 -16.90
N LEU A 13 14.34 15.30 -17.53
CA LEU A 13 13.36 14.24 -17.78
C LEU A 13 13.90 13.18 -18.76
N LEU A 14 14.62 13.61 -19.81
CA LEU A 14 15.24 12.71 -20.78
C LEU A 14 16.44 11.95 -20.21
N GLN A 15 17.21 12.61 -19.33
CA GLN A 15 18.30 11.97 -18.57
C GLN A 15 17.78 10.92 -17.59
N LEU A 16 16.61 11.13 -16.99
CA LEU A 16 15.97 10.11 -16.14
C LEU A 16 15.74 8.81 -16.91
N GLY A 17 15.28 8.88 -18.17
CA GLY A 17 15.10 7.71 -19.03
C GLY A 17 16.41 6.97 -19.29
N GLY A 18 17.49 7.69 -19.60
CA GLY A 18 18.83 7.11 -19.77
C GLY A 18 19.49 6.63 -18.47
N LEU A 19 19.10 7.18 -17.31
CA LEU A 19 19.56 6.77 -15.99
C LEU A 19 18.86 5.48 -15.56
N LEU A 20 17.55 5.35 -15.83
CA LEU A 20 16.76 4.16 -15.49
C LEU A 20 17.11 2.95 -16.38
N SER A 21 17.70 3.17 -17.56
CA SER A 21 18.25 2.10 -18.40
C SER A 21 19.62 1.58 -17.96
N GLN A 22 20.27 2.26 -17.01
CA GLN A 22 21.54 1.80 -16.43
C GLN A 22 21.26 0.85 -15.26
N PRO A 23 22.14 -0.12 -14.98
CA PRO A 23 21.96 -1.09 -13.89
C PRO A 23 21.75 -0.42 -12.51
N LEU A 24 22.35 0.76 -12.29
CA LEU A 24 22.13 1.58 -11.10
C LEU A 24 20.71 2.16 -11.00
N GLY A 25 20.15 2.66 -12.12
CA GLY A 25 18.78 3.16 -12.14
C GLY A 25 17.74 2.05 -12.00
N GLN A 26 18.05 0.86 -12.50
CA GLN A 26 17.22 -0.33 -12.31
C GLN A 26 17.20 -0.77 -10.84
N ALA A 27 18.36 -0.77 -10.16
CA ALA A 27 18.45 -1.05 -8.72
C ALA A 27 17.63 -0.04 -7.89
N LEU A 28 17.70 1.26 -8.20
CA LEU A 28 16.87 2.29 -7.57
C LEU A 28 15.38 2.06 -7.82
N ALA A 29 15.00 1.72 -9.05
CA ALA A 29 13.61 1.42 -9.39
C ALA A 29 13.07 0.20 -8.60
N VAL A 30 13.90 -0.83 -8.37
CA VAL A 30 13.54 -1.97 -7.53
C VAL A 30 13.33 -1.55 -6.07
N ILE A 31 14.24 -0.75 -5.50
CA ILE A 31 14.11 -0.26 -4.12
C ILE A 31 12.82 0.55 -3.95
N VAL A 32 12.52 1.46 -4.89
CA VAL A 32 11.28 2.24 -4.90
C VAL A 32 10.06 1.33 -5.05
N GLY A 33 10.11 0.37 -5.98
CA GLY A 33 9.05 -0.60 -6.20
C GLY A 33 8.72 -1.41 -4.95
N VAL A 34 9.74 -1.92 -4.26
CA VAL A 34 9.58 -2.62 -2.97
C VAL A 34 9.01 -1.69 -1.91
N GLY A 35 9.47 -0.45 -1.83
CA GLY A 35 8.92 0.55 -0.92
C GLY A 35 7.41 0.76 -1.12
N ILE A 36 6.97 0.86 -2.38
CA ILE A 36 5.54 0.97 -2.72
C ILE A 36 4.78 -0.27 -2.27
N VAL A 37 5.30 -1.48 -2.54
CA VAL A 37 4.67 -2.74 -2.12
C VAL A 37 4.53 -2.82 -0.60
N ILE A 38 5.53 -2.38 0.17
CA ILE A 38 5.46 -2.35 1.64
C ILE A 38 4.36 -1.39 2.11
N ILE A 39 4.25 -0.21 1.50
CA ILE A 39 3.20 0.76 1.83
C ILE A 39 1.82 0.16 1.53
N VAL A 40 1.65 -0.43 0.35
CA VAL A 40 0.41 -1.10 -0.07
C VAL A 40 0.07 -2.25 0.87
N GLY A 41 1.03 -3.12 1.17
CA GLY A 41 0.87 -4.25 2.08
C GLY A 41 0.47 -3.80 3.48
N ARG A 42 1.03 -2.68 3.96
CA ARG A 42 0.67 -2.09 5.26
C ARG A 42 -0.76 -1.58 5.29
N ILE A 43 -1.22 -0.95 4.21
CA ILE A 43 -2.60 -0.46 4.10
C ILE A 43 -3.57 -1.64 3.99
N ALA A 44 -3.22 -2.65 3.19
CA ALA A 44 -3.99 -3.88 3.05
C ALA A 44 -4.14 -4.61 4.39
N LEU A 45 -3.07 -4.71 5.18
CA LEU A 45 -3.11 -5.32 6.52
C LEU A 45 -4.06 -4.57 7.45
N LYS A 46 -4.05 -3.22 7.43
CA LYS A 46 -4.99 -2.40 8.20
C LYS A 46 -6.44 -2.63 7.79
N ILE A 47 -6.71 -2.73 6.49
CA ILE A 47 -8.06 -3.00 5.96
C ILE A 47 -8.53 -4.40 6.32
N ALA A 48 -7.65 -5.40 6.15
CA ALA A 48 -7.93 -6.80 6.43
C ALA A 48 -8.26 -7.00 7.91
N TRP A 49 -7.48 -6.39 8.80
CA TRP A 49 -7.74 -6.46 10.23
C TRP A 49 -9.11 -5.88 10.58
N ARG A 50 -9.52 -4.79 9.93
CA ARG A 50 -10.83 -4.19 10.16
C ARG A 50 -11.98 -5.09 9.71
N LEU A 51 -11.87 -5.72 8.53
CA LEU A 51 -12.84 -6.71 8.05
C LEU A 51 -12.94 -7.90 8.99
N VAL A 52 -11.79 -8.44 9.42
CA VAL A 52 -11.71 -9.56 10.36
C VAL A 52 -12.37 -9.21 11.69
N THR A 53 -12.09 -8.02 12.23
CA THR A 53 -12.66 -7.61 13.53
C THR A 53 -14.18 -7.45 13.45
N ILE A 54 -14.72 -6.89 12.34
CA ILE A 54 -16.17 -6.75 12.16
C ILE A 54 -16.84 -8.13 12.07
N ALA A 55 -16.28 -9.06 11.28
CA ALA A 55 -16.81 -10.41 11.17
C ALA A 55 -16.74 -11.16 12.51
N ALA A 56 -15.59 -11.11 13.19
CA ALA A 56 -15.41 -11.72 14.51
C ALA A 56 -16.35 -11.12 15.57
N LEU A 57 -16.59 -9.81 15.52
CA LEU A 57 -17.54 -9.13 16.42
C LEU A 57 -18.97 -9.64 16.18
N ILE A 58 -19.41 -9.69 14.92
CA ILE A 58 -20.75 -10.18 14.57
C ILE A 58 -20.91 -11.64 15.02
N VAL A 59 -19.96 -12.51 14.69
CA VAL A 59 -19.98 -13.94 15.06
C VAL A 59 -19.95 -14.11 16.58
N GLY A 60 -19.11 -13.35 17.29
CA GLY A 60 -19.02 -13.39 18.75
C GLY A 60 -20.32 -12.97 19.43
N VAL A 61 -20.96 -11.90 18.94
CA VAL A 61 -22.26 -11.45 19.44
C VAL A 61 -23.37 -12.47 19.14
N LEU A 62 -23.41 -13.01 17.91
CA LEU A 62 -24.38 -14.03 17.53
C LEU A 62 -24.25 -15.30 18.36
N LEU A 63 -23.00 -15.73 18.64
CA LEU A 63 -22.72 -16.85 19.52
C LEU A 63 -23.18 -16.57 20.94
N LEU A 64 -22.90 -15.39 21.49
CA LEU A 64 -23.30 -15.04 22.84
C LEU A 64 -24.84 -15.01 22.99
N LEU A 65 -25.56 -14.45 22.01
CA LEU A 65 -27.02 -14.54 21.96
C LEU A 65 -27.51 -15.99 21.82
N SER A 66 -26.81 -16.83 21.06
CA SER A 66 -27.18 -18.24 20.92
C SER A 66 -27.04 -19.01 22.24
N PHE A 67 -25.91 -18.85 22.94
CA PHE A 67 -25.69 -19.52 24.24
C PHE A 67 -26.62 -18.98 25.34
N VAL A 68 -26.86 -17.66 25.38
CA VAL A 68 -27.75 -17.04 26.38
C VAL A 68 -29.23 -17.29 26.05
N GLY A 69 -29.62 -17.24 24.78
CA GLY A 69 -31.00 -17.42 24.32
C GLY A 69 -31.47 -18.87 24.25
N LEU A 70 -30.55 -19.84 24.13
CA LEU A 70 -30.85 -21.27 24.17
C LEU A 70 -30.72 -21.87 25.58
N SER A 71 -30.43 -21.07 26.62
CA SER A 71 -30.39 -21.55 28.00
C SER A 71 -31.83 -21.92 28.44
N PRO A 72 -32.19 -23.22 28.53
CA PRO A 72 -33.47 -23.61 29.11
C PRO A 72 -33.28 -23.56 30.63
N LEU A 73 -33.78 -22.49 31.25
CA LEU A 73 -33.92 -22.40 32.71
C LEU A 73 -34.91 -23.46 33.21
#